data_AF-A0A7C3U528-F1
#
_entry.id   AF-A0A7C3U528-F1
#
_cell.length_a   1.000
_cell.length_b   1.000
_cell.length_c   1.000
_cell.angle_alpha   90.00
_cell.angle_beta   90.00
_cell.angle_gamma   90.00
#
_symmetry.space_group_name_H-M   'P 1'
#
loop_
_entity.id
_entity.type
_entity.pdbx_description
1 polymer ?
#
loop_
_entity_poly.entity_id
_entity_poly.type
_entity_poly.pdbx_seq_one_letter_code
_entity_poly.pdbx_strand_id
1 'polypeptide(L)'
;MATRKNDRFLTVPLSRVASHIQVADKKYYDLAKIFFGQRHLDPGASAIKRIGVLTGGGDCPGLNAAIRAVACRAFEYGWEVIGFKNGWKGLLDEGDAEPLRLEDVAGILPQGGTILGTSRTNAKRPERIVQVKKNLEKYGVDALVAIGGDDTLGVAARLHQEGIKVVG
;
A
#
# COMPACT_ATOMS: atom_id res chain seq x y z
N MET A 1 10.22 -38.85 15.32
CA MET A 1 11.52 -38.17 15.22
C MET A 1 11.74 -37.79 13.75
N ALA A 2 12.48 -36.71 13.47
CA ALA A 2 12.86 -36.19 12.13
C ALA A 2 13.53 -37.27 11.23
N THR A 3 13.64 -37.20 9.90
CA THR A 3 13.26 -36.24 8.83
C THR A 3 13.11 -37.06 7.51
N ARG A 4 12.87 -36.59 6.27
CA ARG A 4 12.87 -35.25 5.59
C ARG A 4 11.86 -35.31 4.40
N LYS A 5 11.80 -34.28 3.56
CA LYS A 5 11.19 -34.32 2.21
C LYS A 5 12.13 -33.64 1.19
N ASN A 6 11.95 -33.99 -0.09
CA ASN A 6 12.71 -33.43 -1.22
C ASN A 6 12.43 -31.93 -1.42
N ASP A 7 13.48 -31.14 -1.56
CA ASP A 7 13.45 -29.87 -2.28
C ASP A 7 14.27 -29.98 -3.57
N ARG A 8 13.60 -29.87 -4.71
CA ARG A 8 14.21 -29.55 -6.01
C ARG A 8 13.41 -28.42 -6.64
N PHE A 9 13.78 -27.19 -6.35
CA PHE A 9 13.38 -26.04 -7.16
C PHE A 9 14.62 -25.41 -7.80
N LEU A 10 14.50 -25.15 -9.10
CA LEU A 10 15.60 -24.76 -9.98
C LEU A 10 16.07 -23.34 -9.66
N THR A 11 17.38 -23.17 -9.49
CA THR A 11 18.01 -21.86 -9.33
C THR A 11 17.91 -21.08 -10.63
N VAL A 12 17.07 -20.04 -10.64
CA VAL A 12 17.04 -19.07 -11.76
C VAL A 12 18.25 -18.14 -11.60
N PRO A 13 19.15 -18.02 -12.60
CA PRO A 13 20.36 -17.23 -12.45
C PRO A 13 20.08 -15.72 -12.29
N LEU A 14 20.83 -15.09 -11.39
CA LEU A 14 20.68 -13.69 -10.96
C LEU A 14 20.68 -12.65 -12.10
N SER A 15 21.28 -12.98 -13.25
CA SER A 15 21.27 -12.11 -14.43
C SER A 15 19.89 -11.84 -15.01
N ARG A 16 18.87 -12.66 -14.71
CA ARG A 16 17.52 -12.52 -15.28
C ARG A 16 16.54 -11.69 -14.43
N VAL A 17 16.88 -11.37 -13.19
CA VAL A 17 16.06 -10.53 -12.28
C VAL A 17 16.41 -9.04 -12.40
N ALA A 18 17.59 -8.73 -12.95
CA ALA A 18 18.15 -7.38 -13.00
C ALA A 18 17.49 -6.41 -14.00
N SER A 19 16.54 -6.86 -14.84
CA SER A 19 16.02 -6.05 -15.97
C SER A 19 14.68 -5.36 -15.74
N HIS A 20 13.96 -5.65 -14.65
CA HIS A 20 12.58 -5.16 -14.44
C HIS A 20 12.36 -4.38 -13.13
N ILE A 21 13.42 -4.16 -12.35
CA ILE A 21 13.36 -3.27 -11.19
C ILE A 21 14.25 -2.07 -11.49
N GLN A 22 13.66 -1.06 -12.15
CA GLN A 22 14.18 0.30 -12.05
C GLN A 22 13.93 0.76 -10.61
N VAL A 23 14.90 0.45 -9.75
CA VAL A 23 14.99 1.00 -8.39
C VAL A 23 14.79 2.50 -8.50
N ALA A 24 13.81 3.04 -7.75
CA ALA A 24 13.53 4.47 -7.71
C ALA A 24 14.86 5.23 -7.56
N ASP A 25 15.07 6.17 -8.49
CA ASP A 25 16.40 6.66 -8.92
C ASP A 25 17.43 6.72 -7.79
N LYS A 26 18.60 6.09 -7.95
CA LYS A 26 19.59 5.87 -6.87
C LYS A 26 19.91 7.15 -6.07
N LYS A 27 19.82 8.30 -6.75
CA LYS A 27 19.89 9.66 -6.21
C LYS A 27 18.94 9.91 -5.03
N TYR A 28 17.69 9.44 -5.08
CA TYR A 28 16.69 9.63 -4.02
C TYR A 28 17.00 8.81 -2.77
N TYR A 29 17.45 7.57 -2.94
CA TYR A 29 17.86 6.71 -1.82
C TYR A 29 19.06 7.30 -1.07
N ASP A 30 19.96 7.99 -1.78
CA ASP A 30 21.10 8.69 -1.18
C ASP A 30 20.69 10.05 -0.56
N LEU A 31 19.70 10.77 -1.11
CA LEU A 31 19.12 11.98 -0.48
C LEU A 31 18.34 11.67 0.82
N ALA A 32 17.55 10.59 0.85
CA ALA A 32 16.79 10.20 2.04
C ALA A 32 17.71 9.90 3.25
N LYS A 33 18.88 9.29 3.00
CA LYS A 33 19.92 9.07 4.04
C LYS A 33 20.45 10.37 4.63
N ILE A 34 20.59 11.42 3.81
CA ILE A 34 21.12 12.73 4.24
C ILE A 34 20.13 13.45 5.17
N PHE A 35 18.83 13.43 4.84
CA PHE A 35 17.81 14.16 5.60
C PHE A 35 17.29 13.42 6.84
N PHE A 36 17.21 12.08 6.83
CA PHE A 36 16.54 11.32 7.88
C PHE A 36 17.46 10.45 8.77
N GLY A 37 18.76 10.39 8.43
CA GLY A 37 19.78 9.67 9.20
C GLY A 37 19.70 8.13 9.07
N GLN A 38 20.76 7.44 9.49
CA GLN A 38 20.89 5.97 9.33
C GLN A 38 20.06 5.14 10.34
N ARG A 39 18.78 5.48 10.57
CA ARG A 39 17.87 4.62 11.34
C ARG A 39 17.22 3.58 10.41
N HIS A 40 18.01 2.56 10.12
CA HIS A 40 17.60 1.22 9.67
C HIS A 40 16.83 1.20 8.33
N LEU A 41 17.57 1.41 7.23
CA LEU A 41 17.14 1.06 5.88
C LEU A 41 17.74 -0.30 5.53
N ASP A 42 17.12 -1.37 6.02
CA ASP A 42 17.46 -2.76 5.71
C ASP A 42 16.44 -3.32 4.70
N PRO A 43 16.60 -3.08 3.39
CA PRO A 43 15.65 -3.54 2.36
C PRO A 43 15.53 -5.06 2.22
N GLY A 44 16.30 -5.85 3.00
CA GLY A 44 16.23 -7.30 3.05
C GLY A 44 15.31 -7.88 4.15
N ALA A 45 14.81 -7.08 5.09
CA ALA A 45 14.09 -7.58 6.27
C ALA A 45 12.55 -7.51 6.18
N SER A 46 12.00 -6.65 5.32
CA SER A 46 10.55 -6.49 5.18
C SER A 46 9.95 -7.51 4.21
N ALA A 47 8.97 -8.28 4.68
CA ALA A 47 8.11 -9.10 3.83
C ALA A 47 7.04 -8.28 3.08
N ILE A 48 6.95 -6.96 3.34
CA ILE A 48 6.10 -6.01 2.63
C ILE A 48 6.93 -5.34 1.53
N LYS A 49 6.42 -5.33 0.30
CA LYS A 49 6.99 -4.65 -0.88
C LYS A 49 6.00 -3.72 -1.57
N ARG A 50 4.69 -3.96 -1.45
CA ARG A 50 3.64 -3.12 -2.02
C ARG A 50 2.52 -2.89 -1.00
N ILE A 51 2.17 -1.63 -0.79
CA ILE A 51 1.04 -1.23 0.07
C ILE A 51 -0.11 -0.65 -0.75
N GLY A 52 -1.33 -0.85 -0.27
CA GLY A 52 -2.52 -0.17 -0.75
C GLY A 52 -2.84 1.04 0.12
N VAL A 53 -3.37 2.11 -0.47
CA VAL A 53 -3.86 3.30 0.25
C VAL A 53 -5.25 3.66 -0.27
N LEU A 54 -6.18 3.95 0.63
CA LEU A 54 -7.51 4.46 0.26
C LEU A 54 -8.01 5.50 1.24
N THR A 55 -8.90 6.39 0.77
CA THR A 55 -9.61 7.37 1.59
C THR A 55 -11.12 7.10 1.58
N GLY A 56 -11.77 7.12 2.74
CA GLY A 56 -13.20 6.84 2.86
C GLY A 56 -13.91 7.70 3.91
N GLY A 57 -15.18 8.03 3.67
CA GLY A 57 -15.97 8.94 4.51
C GLY A 57 -16.25 10.27 3.82
N GLY A 58 -16.37 11.36 4.59
CA GLY A 58 -16.43 12.72 4.05
C GLY A 58 -15.03 13.33 3.92
N ASP A 59 -14.89 14.36 3.09
CA ASP A 59 -13.65 15.11 2.96
C ASP A 59 -13.31 15.87 4.26
N CYS A 60 -12.06 15.77 4.71
CA CYS A 60 -11.56 16.52 5.85
C CYS A 60 -10.15 17.10 5.57
N PRO A 61 -9.80 18.25 6.18
CA PRO A 61 -8.46 18.81 6.05
C PRO A 61 -7.44 17.88 6.72
N GLY A 62 -6.68 17.14 5.91
CA GLY A 62 -5.69 16.18 6.38
C GLY A 62 -5.56 14.91 5.55
N LEU A 63 -6.56 14.53 4.75
CA LEU A 63 -6.51 13.30 3.95
C LEU A 63 -5.31 13.29 2.97
N ASN A 64 -5.12 14.38 2.23
CA ASN A 64 -3.95 14.56 1.35
C ASN A 64 -2.61 14.57 2.12
N ALA A 65 -2.58 15.07 3.35
CA ALA A 65 -1.38 15.04 4.19
C ALA A 65 -1.05 13.62 4.66
N ALA A 66 -2.07 12.83 5.02
CA ALA A 66 -1.93 11.42 5.40
C ALA A 66 -1.50 10.55 4.21
N ILE A 67 -2.13 10.70 3.03
CA ILE A 67 -1.71 10.03 1.79
C ILE A 67 -0.24 10.33 1.49
N ARG A 68 0.16 11.61 1.52
CA ARG A 68 1.54 12.02 1.28
C ARG A 68 2.52 11.42 2.30
N ALA A 69 2.19 11.44 3.59
CA ALA A 69 3.06 10.90 4.63
C ALA A 69 3.27 9.38 4.46
N VAL A 70 2.20 8.63 4.20
CA VAL A 70 2.24 7.19 3.94
C VAL A 70 3.05 6.89 2.68
N ALA A 71 2.78 7.61 1.57
CA ALA A 71 3.45 7.38 0.30
C ALA A 71 4.95 7.70 0.37
N CYS A 72 5.33 8.89 0.87
CA CYS A 72 6.74 9.26 1.04
C CYS A 72 7.50 8.23 1.90
N ARG A 73 6.91 7.77 3.02
CA ARG A 73 7.57 6.80 3.88
C ARG A 73 7.68 5.40 3.25
N ALA A 74 6.69 4.99 2.46
CA ALA A 74 6.76 3.76 1.68
C ALA A 74 7.88 3.83 0.63
N PHE A 75 8.01 4.96 -0.09
CA PHE A 75 9.08 5.16 -1.07
C PHE A 75 10.48 5.17 -0.43
N GLU A 76 10.63 5.72 0.78
CA GLU A 76 11.88 5.65 1.57
C GLU A 76 12.29 4.20 1.89
N TYR A 77 11.32 3.31 2.16
CA TYR A 77 11.56 1.88 2.32
C TYR A 77 11.75 1.12 1.00
N GLY A 78 11.61 1.79 -0.16
CA GLY A 78 11.64 1.16 -1.47
C GLY A 78 10.39 0.32 -1.78
N TRP A 79 9.27 0.61 -1.10
CA TRP A 79 7.97 -0.03 -1.35
C TRP A 79 7.18 0.70 -2.44
N GLU A 80 6.37 -0.06 -3.16
CA GLU A 80 5.39 0.48 -4.10
C GLU A 80 4.08 0.85 -3.39
N VAL A 81 3.35 1.83 -3.92
CA VAL A 81 2.10 2.34 -3.36
C VAL A 81 1.01 2.28 -4.42
N ILE A 82 -0.09 1.60 -4.13
CA ILE A 82 -1.29 1.56 -4.96
C ILE A 82 -2.37 2.43 -4.30
N GLY A 83 -2.77 3.52 -4.95
CA GLY A 83 -3.92 4.32 -4.55
C GLY A 83 -5.20 3.72 -5.11
N PHE A 84 -6.15 3.36 -4.25
CA PHE A 84 -7.50 2.96 -4.65
C PHE A 84 -8.41 4.19 -4.68
N LYS A 85 -8.99 4.48 -5.85
CA LYS A 85 -9.90 5.61 -5.99
C LYS A 85 -11.22 5.36 -5.27
N ASN A 86 -11.93 6.43 -4.91
CA ASN A 86 -13.28 6.39 -4.32
C ASN A 86 -13.39 5.48 -3.08
N GLY A 87 -12.29 5.30 -2.32
CA GLY A 87 -12.26 4.49 -1.11
C GLY A 87 -12.56 3.00 -1.34
N TRP A 88 -13.42 2.43 -0.50
CA TRP A 88 -13.82 1.02 -0.62
C TRP A 88 -14.50 0.69 -1.96
N LYS A 89 -15.09 1.67 -2.66
CA LYS A 89 -15.75 1.46 -3.96
C LYS A 89 -14.75 1.08 -5.05
N GLY A 90 -13.63 1.79 -5.18
CA GLY A 90 -12.60 1.45 -6.16
C GLY A 90 -11.91 0.13 -5.86
N LEU A 91 -11.62 -0.14 -4.58
CA LEU A 91 -11.06 -1.43 -4.15
C LEU A 91 -12.01 -2.61 -4.38
N LEU A 92 -13.34 -2.42 -4.37
CA LEU A 92 -14.33 -3.51 -4.49
C LEU A 92 -14.91 -3.65 -5.90
N ASP A 93 -15.63 -2.62 -6.33
CA ASP A 93 -16.62 -2.70 -7.40
C ASP A 93 -16.06 -2.23 -8.75
N GLU A 94 -15.20 -1.20 -8.74
CA GLU A 94 -14.67 -0.58 -9.96
C GLU A 94 -13.30 -1.16 -10.36
N GLY A 95 -12.52 -1.66 -9.39
CA GLY A 95 -11.12 -2.04 -9.60
C GLY A 95 -10.23 -0.83 -9.91
N ASP A 96 -10.67 0.37 -9.53
CA ASP A 96 -10.03 1.65 -9.82
C ASP A 96 -8.84 1.86 -8.88
N ALA A 97 -7.65 1.55 -9.39
CA ALA A 97 -6.42 1.43 -8.65
C ALA A 97 -5.23 1.89 -9.52
N GLU A 98 -4.46 2.85 -9.03
CA GLU A 98 -3.33 3.43 -9.74
C GLU A 98 -2.04 3.34 -8.90
N PRO A 99 -0.86 3.14 -9.50
CA PRO A 99 0.40 3.28 -8.79
C PRO A 99 0.67 4.76 -8.50
N LEU A 100 0.84 5.12 -7.24
CA LEU A 100 1.26 6.46 -6.84
C LEU A 100 2.78 6.58 -6.90
N ARG A 101 3.27 7.71 -7.42
CA ARG A 101 4.67 8.11 -7.48
C ARG A 101 4.93 9.32 -6.58
N LEU A 102 6.20 9.73 -6.50
CA LEU A 102 6.59 10.90 -5.70
C LEU A 102 5.98 12.19 -6.26
N GLU A 103 5.83 12.27 -7.58
CA GLU A 103 5.25 13.41 -8.30
C GLU A 103 3.75 13.55 -8.00
N ASP A 104 3.01 12.44 -7.92
CA ASP A 104 1.56 12.42 -7.67
C ASP A 104 1.19 12.89 -6.26
N VAL A 105 2.12 12.77 -5.30
CA VAL A 105 1.97 13.26 -3.91
C VAL A 105 2.76 14.55 -3.64
N ALA A 106 3.40 15.13 -4.66
CA ALA A 106 4.04 16.44 -4.56
C ALA A 106 2.98 17.54 -4.68
N GLY A 107 3.04 18.56 -3.81
CA GLY A 107 2.14 19.71 -3.89
C GLY A 107 0.65 19.45 -3.58
N ILE A 108 0.29 18.27 -3.05
CA ILE A 108 -1.12 17.93 -2.72
C ILE A 108 -1.60 18.51 -1.38
N LEU A 109 -0.69 19.00 -0.53
CA LEU A 109 -1.00 19.55 0.79
C LEU A 109 -1.99 20.75 0.78
N PRO A 110 -1.89 21.75 -0.12
CA PRO A 110 -2.89 22.82 -0.24
C PRO A 110 -4.17 22.42 -0.97
N GLN A 111 -4.28 21.20 -1.53
CA GLN A 111 -5.46 20.78 -2.27
C GLN A 111 -6.57 20.33 -1.31
N GLY A 112 -7.79 20.81 -1.54
CA GLY A 112 -8.98 20.35 -0.81
C GLY A 112 -9.36 18.90 -1.16
N GLY A 113 -10.12 18.26 -0.27
CA GLY A 113 -10.58 16.89 -0.44
C GLY A 113 -9.45 15.85 -0.37
N THR A 114 -9.49 14.89 -1.28
CA THR A 114 -8.49 13.81 -1.42
C THR A 114 -8.19 13.54 -2.90
N ILE A 115 -6.92 13.40 -3.27
CA ILE A 115 -6.49 13.02 -4.63
C ILE A 115 -6.96 11.63 -5.08
N LEU A 116 -7.36 10.78 -4.13
CA LEU A 116 -7.95 9.47 -4.39
C LEU A 116 -9.48 9.52 -4.47
N GLY A 117 -10.12 10.64 -4.10
CA GLY A 117 -11.58 10.67 -3.92
C GLY A 117 -12.03 9.82 -2.72
N THR A 118 -13.33 9.84 -2.44
CA THR A 118 -13.91 9.13 -1.29
C THR A 118 -15.31 8.61 -1.61
N SER A 119 -15.75 7.60 -0.87
CA SER A 119 -17.14 7.12 -0.90
C SER A 119 -17.59 6.66 0.49
N ARG A 120 -18.90 6.43 0.63
CA ARG A 120 -19.54 5.81 1.81
C ARG A 120 -19.87 4.32 1.57
N THR A 121 -19.08 3.63 0.75
CA THR A 121 -19.30 2.20 0.44
C THR A 121 -19.01 1.33 1.67
N ASN A 122 -20.03 0.61 2.13
CA ASN A 122 -19.91 -0.31 3.27
C ASN A 122 -19.35 -1.67 2.82
N ALA A 123 -18.10 -1.94 3.18
CA ALA A 123 -17.40 -3.19 2.90
C ALA A 123 -17.49 -4.26 4.02
N LYS A 124 -18.25 -4.02 5.11
CA LYS A 124 -18.31 -4.90 6.30
C LYS A 124 -19.02 -6.26 6.05
N ARG A 125 -19.74 -6.42 4.93
CA ARG A 125 -20.46 -7.66 4.56
C ARG A 125 -19.47 -8.79 4.22
N PRO A 126 -19.64 -10.04 4.70
CA PRO A 126 -18.65 -11.12 4.52
C PRO A 126 -18.21 -11.38 3.06
N GLU A 127 -19.15 -11.33 2.12
CA GLU A 127 -18.89 -11.46 0.69
C GLU A 127 -18.02 -10.32 0.12
N ARG A 128 -18.15 -9.10 0.68
CA ARG A 128 -17.29 -7.97 0.32
C ARG A 128 -15.90 -8.11 0.95
N ILE A 129 -15.78 -8.68 2.16
CA ILE A 129 -14.47 -9.02 2.77
C ILE A 129 -13.70 -10.01 1.89
N VAL A 130 -14.36 -11.05 1.37
CA VAL A 130 -13.75 -12.01 0.43
C VAL A 130 -13.33 -11.31 -0.88
N GLN A 131 -14.16 -10.40 -1.40
CA GLN A 131 -13.81 -9.61 -2.58
C GLN A 131 -12.62 -8.67 -2.35
N VAL A 132 -12.50 -8.05 -1.16
CA VAL A 132 -11.31 -7.26 -0.78
C VAL A 132 -10.06 -8.14 -0.82
N LYS A 133 -10.07 -9.32 -0.17
CA LYS A 133 -8.92 -10.26 -0.17
C LYS A 133 -8.46 -10.57 -1.59
N LYS A 134 -9.39 -11.01 -2.44
CA LYS A 134 -9.13 -11.33 -3.86
C LYS A 134 -8.59 -10.14 -4.65
N ASN A 135 -9.08 -8.93 -4.40
CA ASN A 135 -8.61 -7.73 -5.10
C ASN A 135 -7.22 -7.30 -4.60
N LEU A 136 -6.93 -7.36 -3.30
CA LEU A 136 -5.59 -7.10 -2.76
C LEU A 136 -4.56 -8.09 -3.36
N GLU A 137 -4.90 -9.37 -3.44
CA GLU A 137 -4.09 -10.39 -4.12
C GLU A 137 -3.88 -10.07 -5.61
N LYS A 138 -4.94 -9.70 -6.35
CA LYS A 138 -4.89 -9.29 -7.76
C LYS A 138 -3.92 -8.12 -7.99
N TYR A 139 -3.92 -7.12 -7.11
CA TYR A 139 -3.01 -5.98 -7.19
C TYR A 139 -1.65 -6.24 -6.51
N GLY A 140 -1.40 -7.43 -5.97
CA GLY A 140 -0.17 -7.80 -5.28
C GLY A 140 0.10 -6.96 -4.03
N VAL A 141 -0.93 -6.50 -3.34
CA VAL A 141 -0.84 -5.64 -2.16
C VAL A 141 -0.62 -6.49 -0.90
N ASP A 142 0.52 -6.31 -0.23
CA ASP A 142 0.89 -7.06 0.97
C ASP A 142 0.23 -6.53 2.25
N ALA A 143 -0.09 -5.23 2.28
CA ALA A 143 -0.75 -4.55 3.40
C ALA A 143 -1.56 -3.32 2.93
N LEU A 144 -2.64 -2.99 3.64
CA LEU A 144 -3.55 -1.89 3.31
C LEU A 144 -3.49 -0.77 4.37
N VAL A 145 -3.56 0.48 3.92
CA VAL A 145 -3.72 1.68 4.76
C VAL A 145 -5.07 2.32 4.42
N ALA A 146 -5.99 2.34 5.38
CA ALA A 146 -7.33 2.89 5.21
C ALA A 146 -7.45 4.20 6.00
N ILE A 147 -7.61 5.32 5.30
CA ILE A 147 -7.62 6.67 5.89
C ILE A 147 -9.07 7.18 5.92
N GLY A 148 -9.59 7.51 7.10
CA GLY A 148 -10.96 8.02 7.23
C GLY A 148 -11.50 8.03 8.65
N GLY A 149 -12.80 8.24 8.80
CA GLY A 149 -13.52 8.12 10.08
C GLY A 149 -14.09 6.71 10.34
N ASP A 150 -14.90 6.60 11.39
CA ASP A 150 -15.41 5.35 11.99
C ASP A 150 -15.98 4.31 11.01
N ASP A 151 -16.63 4.72 9.93
CA ASP A 151 -17.12 3.78 8.91
C ASP A 151 -15.96 3.08 8.19
N THR A 152 -14.94 3.84 7.80
CA THR A 152 -13.71 3.36 7.14
C THR A 152 -12.86 2.55 8.10
N LEU A 153 -12.63 3.06 9.31
CA LEU A 153 -11.81 2.39 10.33
C LEU A 153 -12.49 1.12 10.86
N GLY A 154 -13.83 1.12 10.95
CA GLY A 154 -14.62 -0.07 11.29
C GLY A 154 -14.58 -1.16 10.21
N VAL A 155 -14.37 -0.83 8.94
CA VAL A 155 -14.04 -1.84 7.91
C VAL A 155 -12.63 -2.36 8.14
N ALA A 156 -11.64 -1.48 8.34
CA ALA A 156 -10.24 -1.86 8.56
C ALA A 156 -10.11 -2.80 9.77
N ALA A 157 -10.76 -2.49 10.89
CA ALA A 157 -10.81 -3.35 12.07
C ALA A 157 -11.39 -4.75 11.78
N ARG A 158 -12.44 -4.84 10.94
CA ARG A 158 -12.98 -6.16 10.52
C ARG A 158 -12.02 -6.90 9.60
N LEU A 159 -11.39 -6.22 8.64
CA LEU A 159 -10.38 -6.82 7.75
C LEU A 159 -9.18 -7.37 8.56
N HIS A 160 -8.78 -6.68 9.63
CA HIS A 160 -7.74 -7.14 10.55
C HIS A 160 -8.13 -8.42 11.30
N GLN A 161 -9.34 -8.50 11.85
CA GLN A 161 -9.88 -9.72 12.48
C GLN A 161 -9.91 -10.91 11.50
N GLU A 162 -10.04 -10.62 10.21
CA GLU A 162 -10.07 -11.59 9.11
C GLU A 162 -8.66 -11.94 8.57
N GLY A 163 -7.61 -11.52 9.28
CA GLY A 163 -6.21 -11.87 9.00
C GLY A 163 -5.49 -10.99 7.97
N ILE A 164 -6.11 -9.90 7.50
CA ILE A 164 -5.46 -8.98 6.55
C ILE A 164 -4.53 -8.04 7.32
N LYS A 165 -3.34 -7.79 6.77
CA LYS A 165 -2.44 -6.74 7.26
C LYS A 165 -3.03 -5.39 6.86
N VAL A 166 -3.66 -4.71 7.81
CA VAL A 166 -4.30 -3.40 7.59
C VAL A 166 -4.09 -2.49 8.78
N VAL A 167 -3.94 -1.20 8.51
CA VAL A 167 -3.90 -0.13 9.52
C VAL A 167 -4.85 1.00 9.07
N GLY A 168 -5.41 1.72 10.04
CA GLY A 168 -6.22 2.92 9.87
C GLY A 168 -6.36 3.64 11.21
#